data_AF-A0A1I7YRZ3-F1
#
_entry.id   AF-A0A1I7YRZ3-F1
#
_cell.length_a   1.000
_cell.length_b   1.000
_cell.length_c   1.000
_cell.angle_alpha   90.00
_cell.angle_beta   90.00
_cell.angle_gamma   90.00
#
_symmetry.space_group_name_H-M   'P 1'
#
loop_
_entity.id
_entity.type
_entity.pdbx_description
1 polymer ?
#
loop_
_entity_poly.entity_id
_entity_poly.type
_entity_poly.pdbx_seq_one_letter_code
_entity_poly.pdbx_strand_id
1 'polypeptide(L)'
;MLRRLLRLPRLFSWRGCAMSLEGADSALSERYQKLVEESGAHLSPEDARHTFLVIHPKIRWGENSASKTTSAELQLAEAIRLLAEAIRLVKTLPGFSVANSVIVGTDYNTKKKRIWGAGRLDALVEVKNRHHISAVMVNVDMLSPLQQSELHNVFGCPIYDRYNIVLLIFKHYARTKEAKLQIELAELPYIRHRMKYLDYHEENPSVLNVKLGVVKSNTGADKYELLRLHEQSLRKKLRTAVDSKSEDLEKRAPRGTVLKPTLVSVIGYTNAGKTTLIKKLTGSSSLHGEDRLFATLDTSLHSAILPSRRRVTFADTIGFISQLPVQLFASFSATLSHVVHSNVLVHIHDVSHPDVLAQRENHS
;
A
#
# COMPACT_ATOMS: atom_id res chain seq x y z
N MET A 1 -2.71 -35.36 -9.14
CA MET A 1 -1.49 -35.12 -9.94
C MET A 1 -0.61 -34.01 -9.33
N LEU A 2 -0.41 -34.04 -8.00
CA LEU A 2 0.36 -33.02 -7.26
C LEU A 2 1.02 -33.62 -6.00
N ARG A 3 1.49 -34.86 -6.12
CA ARG A 3 2.26 -35.60 -5.09
C ARG A 3 3.21 -36.58 -5.78
N ARG A 4 4.24 -36.06 -6.46
CA ARG A 4 5.41 -36.82 -6.95
C ARG A 4 6.36 -35.82 -7.61
N LEU A 5 7.27 -35.23 -6.83
CA LEU A 5 8.54 -34.62 -7.29
C LEU A 5 9.39 -34.17 -6.08
N LEU A 6 9.44 -35.01 -5.05
CA LEU A 6 10.43 -34.94 -3.99
C LEU A 6 11.20 -36.26 -4.02
N ARG A 7 12.39 -36.28 -4.65
CA ARG A 7 13.50 -37.20 -4.35
C ARG A 7 14.73 -36.94 -5.26
N LEU A 8 15.91 -36.99 -4.62
CA LEU A 8 17.30 -37.08 -5.11
C LEU A 8 18.10 -35.75 -5.17
N PRO A 9 19.45 -35.79 -5.02
CA PRO A 9 20.15 -35.97 -3.74
C PRO A 9 21.17 -34.85 -3.45
N ARG A 10 21.56 -34.73 -2.17
CA ARG A 10 22.69 -33.90 -1.72
C ARG A 10 24.00 -34.42 -2.28
N LEU A 11 24.76 -33.59 -3.00
CA LEU A 11 26.22 -33.70 -3.16
C LEU A 11 26.73 -32.34 -3.67
N PHE A 12 27.34 -31.54 -2.79
CA PHE A 12 28.50 -30.70 -3.09
C PHE A 12 28.98 -30.09 -1.77
N SER A 13 30.14 -30.53 -1.30
CA SER A 13 30.84 -29.94 -0.17
C SER A 13 31.54 -28.66 -0.62
N TRP A 14 31.27 -27.54 0.04
CA TRP A 14 32.15 -26.38 0.00
C TRP A 14 32.78 -26.19 1.38
N ARG A 15 34.08 -26.51 1.46
CA ARG A 15 34.96 -26.09 2.55
C ARG A 15 35.41 -24.65 2.28
N GLY A 16 35.40 -23.83 3.32
CA GLY A 16 36.28 -22.66 3.45
C GLY A 16 35.75 -21.33 2.90
N CYS A 17 35.14 -20.53 3.76
CA CYS A 17 35.70 -19.25 4.24
C CYS A 17 34.62 -18.57 5.09
N ALA A 18 34.71 -18.72 6.41
CA ALA A 18 33.85 -18.01 7.36
C ALA A 18 34.37 -16.57 7.51
N MET A 19 34.10 -15.71 6.52
CA MET A 19 34.07 -14.28 6.76
C MET A 19 32.71 -13.94 7.35
N SER A 20 32.70 -13.28 8.51
CA SER A 20 31.54 -12.88 9.29
C SER A 20 30.47 -12.18 8.43
N LEU A 21 29.44 -12.94 8.05
CA LEU A 21 28.31 -12.51 7.22
C LEU A 21 27.47 -11.39 7.85
N GLU A 22 27.53 -11.23 9.17
CA GLU A 22 26.82 -10.15 9.89
C GLU A 22 27.39 -8.76 9.57
N GLY A 23 28.72 -8.66 9.34
CA GLY A 23 29.36 -7.39 8.98
C GLY A 23 29.05 -6.94 7.56
N ALA A 24 28.84 -7.88 6.62
CA ALA A 24 28.53 -7.59 5.23
C ALA A 24 27.08 -7.12 5.04
N ASP A 25 26.11 -7.72 5.73
CA ASP A 25 24.70 -7.30 5.71
C ASP A 25 24.50 -5.94 6.40
N SER A 26 25.26 -5.68 7.48
CA SER A 26 25.32 -4.37 8.16
C SER A 26 25.88 -3.30 7.23
N ALA A 27 27.06 -3.53 6.63
CA ALA A 27 27.71 -2.56 5.75
C ALA A 27 26.93 -2.28 4.46
N LEU A 28 26.20 -3.27 3.92
CA LEU A 28 25.31 -3.09 2.77
C LEU A 28 24.04 -2.31 3.14
N SER A 29 23.44 -2.59 4.31
CA SER A 29 22.29 -1.84 4.82
C SER A 29 22.66 -0.39 5.16
N GLU A 30 23.83 -0.18 5.75
CA GLU A 30 24.34 1.12 6.18
C GLU A 30 24.83 1.94 4.97
N ARG A 31 25.46 1.30 3.97
CA ARG A 31 25.71 1.93 2.65
C ARG A 31 24.41 2.29 1.94
N TYR A 32 23.42 1.42 1.98
CA TYR A 32 22.11 1.70 1.39
C TYR A 32 21.41 2.86 2.10
N GLN A 33 21.46 2.93 3.43
CA GLN A 33 20.90 4.03 4.22
C GLN A 33 21.64 5.35 4.00
N LYS A 34 22.98 5.35 4.00
CA LYS A 34 23.78 6.53 3.62
C LYS A 34 23.50 7.00 2.20
N LEU A 35 23.35 6.08 1.24
CA LEU A 35 23.00 6.41 -0.14
C LEU A 35 21.59 6.97 -0.28
N VAL A 36 20.64 6.50 0.54
CA VAL A 36 19.26 7.03 0.62
C VAL A 36 19.22 8.42 1.27
N GLU A 37 20.07 8.68 2.26
CA GLU A 37 20.22 10.00 2.92
C GLU A 37 20.92 11.03 2.03
N GLU A 38 21.95 10.62 1.27
CA GLU A 38 22.75 11.49 0.40
C GLU A 38 22.06 11.88 -0.92
N SER A 39 20.95 11.23 -1.30
CA SER A 39 20.31 11.37 -2.62
C SER A 39 19.08 12.29 -2.68
N GLY A 40 18.91 13.19 -1.70
CA GLY A 40 18.21 14.47 -1.87
C GLY A 40 16.89 14.42 -2.65
N ALA A 41 15.86 13.83 -2.06
CA ALA A 41 14.45 14.20 -2.23
C ALA A 41 13.65 13.39 -1.22
N HIS A 42 13.56 13.86 0.02
CA HIS A 42 12.59 13.33 0.95
C HIS A 42 11.19 13.70 0.43
N LEU A 43 10.45 12.76 -0.12
CA LEU A 43 9.04 12.65 0.26
C LEU A 43 9.02 12.00 1.65
N SER A 44 9.58 12.71 2.64
CA SER A 44 9.11 12.58 4.01
C SER A 44 7.68 13.14 3.97
N PRO A 45 6.68 12.45 4.54
CA PRO A 45 5.40 13.09 4.85
C PRO A 45 5.57 14.35 5.72
N GLU A 46 6.73 14.55 6.34
CA GLU A 46 6.97 15.56 7.35
C GLU A 46 7.34 16.94 6.78
N ASP A 47 7.95 17.04 5.58
CA ASP A 47 8.48 18.33 5.09
C ASP A 47 7.67 18.96 3.94
N ALA A 48 6.96 18.17 3.14
CA ALA A 48 6.23 18.67 1.99
C ALA A 48 4.74 18.86 2.31
N ARG A 49 4.35 20.10 2.63
CA ARG A 49 2.92 20.47 2.70
C ARG A 49 2.38 20.58 1.28
N HIS A 50 1.39 19.77 0.96
CA HIS A 50 0.80 19.75 -0.37
C HIS A 50 -0.69 20.05 -0.33
N THR A 51 -1.10 20.95 -1.21
CA THR A 51 -2.50 21.23 -1.51
C THR A 51 -2.86 20.59 -2.83
N PHE A 52 -3.79 19.65 -2.80
CA PHE A 52 -4.10 18.74 -3.91
C PHE A 52 -5.29 19.21 -4.74
N LEU A 53 -5.17 18.96 -6.05
CA LEU A 53 -6.31 18.70 -6.93
C LEU A 53 -6.50 17.19 -7.05
N VAL A 54 -7.67 16.69 -6.67
CA VAL A 54 -8.01 15.27 -6.87
C VAL A 54 -8.86 15.13 -8.13
N ILE A 55 -8.32 14.44 -9.12
CA ILE A 55 -9.00 14.19 -10.39
C ILE A 55 -9.43 12.73 -10.41
N HIS A 56 -10.74 12.48 -10.44
CA HIS A 56 -11.26 11.14 -10.67
C HIS A 56 -11.67 10.95 -12.14
N PRO A 57 -11.01 10.05 -12.88
CA PRO A 57 -11.41 9.77 -14.24
C PRO A 57 -12.73 8.97 -14.28
N LYS A 58 -13.73 9.48 -14.99
CA LYS A 58 -14.95 8.74 -15.33
C LYS A 58 -14.77 8.09 -16.70
N ILE A 59 -14.74 6.76 -16.76
CA ILE A 59 -14.61 6.03 -18.03
C ILE A 59 -15.89 6.25 -18.87
N ARG A 60 -15.74 6.69 -20.11
CA ARG A 60 -16.84 6.76 -21.09
C ARG A 60 -17.10 5.37 -21.69
N TRP A 61 -18.36 5.06 -21.99
CA TRP A 61 -18.82 3.74 -22.43
C TRP A 61 -18.08 3.18 -23.66
N GLY A 62 -17.99 1.85 -23.73
CA GLY A 62 -17.43 1.06 -24.84
C GLY A 62 -17.18 -0.39 -24.40
N GLU A 63 -16.91 -1.31 -25.33
CA GLU A 63 -16.69 -2.76 -25.06
C GLU A 63 -15.58 -3.06 -24.03
N ASN A 64 -14.72 -2.07 -23.75
CA ASN A 64 -13.62 -2.16 -22.78
C ASN A 64 -13.86 -1.37 -21.47
N SER A 65 -15.10 -0.95 -21.18
CA SER A 65 -15.42 -0.23 -19.95
C SER A 65 -15.34 -1.14 -18.73
N ALA A 66 -14.56 -0.74 -17.71
CA ALA A 66 -14.43 -1.48 -16.46
C ALA A 66 -15.68 -1.38 -15.54
N SER A 67 -16.65 -0.53 -15.87
CA SER A 67 -17.87 -0.40 -15.08
C SER A 67 -18.83 -1.54 -15.41
N LYS A 68 -19.11 -2.38 -14.40
CA LYS A 68 -20.12 -3.46 -14.44
C LYS A 68 -21.56 -2.92 -14.45
N THR A 69 -21.73 -1.60 -14.40
CA THR A 69 -22.99 -0.94 -14.12
C THR A 69 -23.62 -0.36 -15.38
N THR A 70 -24.81 -0.85 -15.73
CA THR A 70 -25.46 -0.58 -17.02
C THR A 70 -26.13 0.80 -17.11
N SER A 71 -26.40 1.47 -15.98
CA SER A 71 -27.07 2.79 -15.93
C SER A 71 -26.10 3.95 -15.66
N ALA A 72 -26.27 5.05 -16.39
CA ALA A 72 -25.46 6.27 -16.27
C ALA A 72 -25.50 6.93 -14.89
N GLU A 73 -26.63 6.82 -14.20
CA GLU A 73 -26.85 7.38 -12.86
C GLU A 73 -26.02 6.62 -11.82
N LEU A 74 -26.05 5.29 -11.87
CA LEU A 74 -25.30 4.45 -10.96
C LEU A 74 -23.78 4.60 -11.16
N GLN A 75 -23.33 4.78 -12.40
CA GLN A 75 -21.91 5.07 -12.68
C GLN A 75 -21.47 6.43 -12.15
N LEU A 76 -22.33 7.44 -12.21
CA LEU A 76 -22.05 8.74 -11.62
C LEU A 76 -21.97 8.64 -10.09
N ALA A 77 -22.92 7.91 -9.47
CA ALA A 77 -22.91 7.64 -8.04
C ALA A 77 -21.62 6.89 -7.61
N GLU A 78 -21.22 5.88 -8.37
CA GLU A 78 -19.96 5.14 -8.15
C GLU A 78 -18.73 6.05 -8.27
N ALA A 79 -18.68 6.91 -9.30
CA ALA A 79 -17.59 7.85 -9.49
C ALA A 79 -17.50 8.90 -8.36
N ILE A 80 -18.65 9.41 -7.90
CA ILE A 80 -18.73 10.31 -6.75
C ILE A 80 -18.20 9.61 -5.49
N ARG A 81 -18.59 8.35 -5.29
CA ARG A 81 -18.16 7.52 -4.16
C ARG A 81 -16.64 7.31 -4.16
N LEU A 82 -16.08 6.88 -5.30
CA LEU A 82 -14.64 6.67 -5.46
C LEU A 82 -13.85 7.97 -5.32
N LEU A 83 -14.40 9.10 -5.77
CA LEU A 83 -13.79 10.40 -5.56
C LEU A 83 -13.77 10.79 -4.07
N ALA A 84 -14.87 10.60 -3.34
CA ALA A 84 -14.93 10.86 -1.91
C ALA A 84 -13.91 10.01 -1.14
N GLU A 85 -13.74 8.75 -1.53
CA GLU A 85 -12.73 7.85 -0.98
C GLU A 85 -11.30 8.34 -1.28
N ALA A 86 -11.02 8.78 -2.51
CA ALA A 86 -9.73 9.35 -2.88
C ALA A 86 -9.39 10.64 -2.10
N ILE A 87 -10.39 11.50 -1.85
CA ILE A 87 -10.23 12.68 -1.00
C ILE A 87 -9.83 12.27 0.43
N ARG A 88 -10.47 11.24 0.99
CA ARG A 88 -10.13 10.72 2.32
C ARG A 88 -8.71 10.14 2.36
N LEU A 89 -8.26 9.47 1.29
CA LEU A 89 -6.87 8.99 1.17
C LEU A 89 -5.87 10.13 1.27
N VAL A 90 -6.05 11.20 0.48
CA VAL A 90 -5.14 12.35 0.53
C VAL A 90 -5.12 13.00 1.92
N LYS A 91 -6.29 13.22 2.53
CA LYS A 91 -6.42 13.83 3.86
C LYS A 91 -5.87 12.97 5.01
N THR A 92 -5.59 11.69 4.77
CA THR A 92 -5.06 10.78 5.79
C THR A 92 -3.59 11.07 6.10
N LEU A 93 -2.85 11.65 5.15
CA LEU A 93 -1.45 12.03 5.33
C LEU A 93 -1.35 13.40 6.01
N PRO A 94 -0.47 13.55 7.03
CA PRO A 94 -0.23 14.86 7.62
C PRO A 94 0.39 15.81 6.59
N GLY A 95 0.03 17.09 6.68
CA GLY A 95 0.51 18.12 5.74
C GLY A 95 -0.16 18.10 4.36
N PHE A 96 -1.04 17.12 4.09
CA PHE A 96 -1.76 17.03 2.82
C PHE A 96 -3.18 17.58 2.98
N SER A 97 -3.60 18.45 2.08
CA SER A 97 -4.95 19.01 2.03
C SER A 97 -5.51 18.93 0.61
N VAL A 98 -6.83 18.93 0.48
CA VAL A 98 -7.49 18.94 -0.84
C VAL A 98 -8.16 20.29 -1.01
N ALA A 99 -7.71 21.08 -1.98
CA ALA A 99 -8.33 22.37 -2.30
C ALA A 99 -9.49 22.22 -3.28
N ASN A 100 -9.38 21.28 -4.23
CA ASN A 100 -10.42 21.04 -5.20
C ASN A 100 -10.43 19.57 -5.65
N SER A 101 -11.58 19.11 -6.14
CA SER A 101 -11.78 17.76 -6.64
C SER A 101 -12.74 17.76 -7.81
N VAL A 102 -12.42 17.02 -8.87
CA VAL A 102 -13.20 17.03 -10.11
C VAL A 102 -13.32 15.63 -10.72
N ILE A 103 -14.49 15.33 -11.26
CA ILE A 103 -14.72 14.14 -12.07
C ILE A 103 -14.56 14.53 -13.53
N VAL A 104 -13.63 13.89 -14.23
CA VAL A 104 -13.34 14.21 -15.64
C VAL A 104 -13.54 12.97 -16.48
N GLY A 105 -14.44 13.07 -17.47
CA GLY A 105 -14.65 12.00 -18.44
C GLY A 105 -13.35 11.66 -19.18
N THR A 106 -13.06 10.38 -19.34
CA THR A 106 -11.92 9.90 -20.13
C THR A 106 -12.28 8.61 -20.85
N ASP A 107 -11.67 8.39 -22.01
CA ASP A 107 -11.63 7.07 -22.63
C ASP A 107 -10.36 6.41 -22.07
N TYR A 108 -10.44 5.86 -20.86
CA TYR A 108 -9.26 5.37 -20.16
C TYR A 108 -8.61 4.22 -20.92
N ASN A 109 -7.55 4.52 -21.67
CA ASN A 109 -6.71 3.56 -22.33
C ASN A 109 -5.27 3.78 -21.86
N THR A 110 -4.75 2.81 -21.11
CA THR A 110 -3.39 2.82 -20.56
C THR A 110 -2.30 2.88 -21.63
N LYS A 111 -2.63 2.61 -22.90
CA LYS A 111 -1.71 2.67 -24.05
C LYS A 111 -1.58 4.07 -24.66
N LYS A 112 -2.49 5.00 -24.37
CA LYS A 112 -2.40 6.37 -24.89
C LYS A 112 -1.46 7.20 -24.02
N LYS A 113 -0.59 7.98 -24.68
CA LYS A 113 0.28 8.97 -24.04
C LYS A 113 -0.56 9.93 -23.18
N ARG A 114 -1.58 10.55 -23.81
CA ARG A 114 -2.49 11.50 -23.15
C ARG A 114 -3.71 10.82 -22.56
N ILE A 115 -4.02 11.17 -21.31
CA ILE A 115 -5.28 10.77 -20.65
C ILE A 115 -6.42 11.68 -21.11
N TRP A 116 -6.18 12.98 -21.19
CA TRP A 116 -7.17 13.98 -21.60
C TRP A 116 -6.67 14.80 -22.79
N GLY A 117 -7.60 15.34 -23.58
CA GLY A 117 -7.30 16.27 -24.66
C GLY A 117 -6.83 17.64 -24.12
N ALA A 118 -6.12 18.40 -24.96
CA ALA A 118 -5.50 19.67 -24.59
C ALA A 118 -6.47 20.64 -23.90
N GLY A 119 -7.65 20.92 -24.48
CA GLY A 119 -8.59 21.86 -23.87
C GLY A 119 -9.11 21.45 -22.48
N ARG A 120 -9.18 20.16 -22.16
CA ARG A 120 -9.51 19.71 -20.80
C ARG A 120 -8.34 19.90 -19.84
N LEU A 121 -7.13 19.62 -20.30
CA LEU A 121 -5.93 19.84 -19.52
C LEU A 121 -5.77 21.33 -19.20
N ASP A 122 -6.00 22.21 -20.18
CA ASP A 122 -5.91 23.66 -19.99
C ASP A 122 -6.91 24.16 -18.93
N ALA A 123 -8.15 23.66 -18.97
CA ALA A 123 -9.16 23.95 -17.94
C ALA A 123 -8.74 23.46 -16.55
N LEU A 124 -8.09 22.29 -16.45
CA LEU A 124 -7.58 21.76 -15.19
C LEU A 124 -6.38 22.56 -14.67
N VAL A 125 -5.51 23.05 -15.56
CA VAL A 125 -4.40 23.96 -15.22
C VAL A 125 -4.94 25.29 -14.69
N GLU A 126 -6.03 25.81 -15.26
CA GLU A 126 -6.69 27.01 -14.74
C GLU A 126 -7.20 26.78 -13.30
N VAL A 127 -7.86 25.64 -13.05
CA VAL A 127 -8.28 25.25 -11.69
C VAL A 127 -7.08 25.15 -10.76
N LYS A 128 -5.97 24.53 -11.21
CA LYS A 128 -4.73 24.42 -10.44
C LYS A 128 -4.24 25.81 -10.01
N ASN A 129 -4.14 26.75 -10.94
CA ASN A 129 -3.62 28.08 -10.70
C ASN A 129 -4.54 28.89 -9.79
N ARG A 130 -5.87 28.81 -9.99
CA ARG A 130 -6.88 29.53 -9.21
C ARG A 130 -6.87 29.15 -7.72
N HIS A 131 -6.61 27.89 -7.41
CA HIS A 131 -6.63 27.38 -6.03
C HIS A 131 -5.23 27.17 -5.43
N HIS A 132 -4.17 27.67 -6.08
CA HIS A 132 -2.78 27.51 -5.63
C HIS A 132 -2.39 26.05 -5.32
N ILE A 133 -2.85 25.13 -6.18
CA ILE A 133 -2.60 23.70 -6.02
C ILE A 133 -1.13 23.39 -6.27
N SER A 134 -0.51 22.66 -5.35
CA SER A 134 0.91 22.29 -5.40
C SER A 134 1.15 20.84 -5.84
N ALA A 135 0.11 20.01 -5.90
CA ALA A 135 0.20 18.61 -6.31
C ALA A 135 -1.12 18.14 -6.94
N VAL A 136 -1.05 17.17 -7.86
CA VAL A 136 -2.24 16.59 -8.48
C VAL A 136 -2.29 15.10 -8.17
N MET A 137 -3.43 14.62 -7.69
CA MET A 137 -3.72 13.19 -7.60
C MET A 137 -4.67 12.80 -8.73
N VAL A 138 -4.28 11.81 -9.55
CA VAL A 138 -5.18 11.15 -10.48
C VAL A 138 -5.62 9.83 -9.86
N ASN A 139 -6.92 9.69 -9.57
CA ASN A 139 -7.48 8.51 -8.89
C ASN A 139 -7.63 7.32 -9.85
N VAL A 140 -6.49 6.74 -10.24
CA VAL A 140 -6.34 5.48 -10.97
C VAL A 140 -5.34 4.60 -10.24
N ASP A 141 -5.42 3.29 -10.41
CA ASP A 141 -4.54 2.32 -9.73
C ASP A 141 -3.06 2.71 -9.88
N MET A 142 -2.58 2.84 -11.12
CA MET A 142 -1.22 3.25 -11.42
C MET A 142 -1.16 3.93 -12.78
N LEU A 143 -0.50 5.10 -12.84
CA LEU A 143 -0.24 5.79 -14.10
C LEU A 143 0.89 5.10 -14.87
N SER A 144 0.86 5.14 -16.21
CA SER A 144 2.07 4.79 -16.98
C SER A 144 3.16 5.87 -16.78
N PRO A 145 4.46 5.54 -16.96
CA PRO A 145 5.52 6.53 -16.73
C PRO A 145 5.38 7.71 -17.69
N LEU A 146 5.03 7.39 -18.95
CA LEU A 146 4.75 8.35 -20.00
C LEU A 146 3.59 9.29 -19.64
N GLN A 147 2.49 8.76 -19.09
CA GLN A 147 1.35 9.57 -18.64
C GLN A 147 1.74 10.48 -17.48
N GLN A 148 2.48 9.96 -16.50
CA GLN A 148 2.92 10.73 -15.35
C GLN A 148 3.84 11.88 -15.76
N SER A 149 4.80 11.61 -16.66
CA SER A 149 5.69 12.63 -17.24
C SER A 149 4.92 13.70 -18.00
N GLU A 150 3.97 13.31 -18.87
CA GLU A 150 3.15 14.27 -19.59
C GLU A 150 2.35 15.17 -18.63
N LEU A 151 1.66 14.57 -17.65
CA LEU A 151 0.89 15.33 -16.68
C LEU A 151 1.80 16.27 -15.87
N HIS A 152 3.00 15.81 -15.48
CA HIS A 152 3.95 16.66 -14.79
C HIS A 152 4.37 17.86 -15.66
N ASN A 153 4.62 17.66 -16.95
CA ASN A 153 4.98 18.73 -17.87
C ASN A 153 3.83 19.73 -18.09
N VAL A 154 2.59 19.26 -18.12
CA VAL A 154 1.40 20.09 -18.29
C VAL A 154 1.07 20.88 -17.02
N PHE A 155 1.06 20.21 -15.86
CA PHE A 155 0.69 20.83 -14.59
C PHE A 155 1.85 21.57 -13.94
N GLY A 156 3.10 21.22 -14.22
CA GLY A 156 4.28 21.81 -13.58
C GLY A 156 4.35 21.55 -12.07
N CYS A 157 3.84 20.41 -11.61
CA CYS A 157 3.89 20.01 -10.21
C CYS A 157 3.91 18.47 -10.07
N PRO A 158 4.26 17.94 -8.89
CA PRO A 158 4.22 16.51 -8.63
C PRO A 158 2.85 15.88 -8.92
N ILE A 159 2.89 14.72 -9.59
CA ILE A 159 1.71 13.94 -9.97
C ILE A 159 1.73 12.65 -9.18
N TYR A 160 0.61 12.35 -8.51
CA TYR A 160 0.40 11.15 -7.73
C TYR A 160 -0.72 10.32 -8.35
N ASP A 161 -0.53 9.01 -8.38
CA ASP A 161 -1.61 8.05 -8.61
C ASP A 161 -2.09 7.45 -7.28
N ARG A 162 -3.10 6.58 -7.33
CA ARG A 162 -3.64 5.93 -6.14
C ARG A 162 -2.59 5.08 -5.45
N TYR A 163 -1.76 4.34 -6.20
CA TYR A 163 -0.66 3.56 -5.66
C TYR A 163 0.32 4.41 -4.85
N ASN A 164 0.74 5.56 -5.36
CA ASN A 164 1.65 6.47 -4.65
C ASN A 164 1.07 6.93 -3.31
N ILE A 165 -0.19 7.42 -3.31
CA ILE A 165 -0.83 7.93 -2.09
C ILE A 165 -0.98 6.81 -1.05
N VAL A 166 -1.44 5.63 -1.47
CA VAL A 166 -1.59 4.48 -0.58
C VAL A 166 -0.24 4.04 -0.02
N LEU A 167 0.79 3.96 -0.85
CA LEU A 167 2.14 3.62 -0.41
C LEU A 167 2.70 4.63 0.60
N LEU A 168 2.46 5.94 0.40
CA LEU A 168 2.86 6.99 1.34
C LEU A 168 2.14 6.86 2.67
N ILE A 169 0.84 6.58 2.67
CA ILE A 169 0.07 6.32 3.89
C ILE A 169 0.70 5.13 4.63
N PHE A 170 0.99 4.06 3.91
CA PHE A 170 1.64 2.88 4.50
C PHE A 170 2.99 3.20 5.13
N LYS A 171 3.86 3.91 4.41
CA LYS A 171 5.15 4.35 4.94
C LYS A 171 5.00 5.18 6.21
N HIS A 172 3.99 6.05 6.27
CA HIS A 172 3.75 6.92 7.43
C HIS A 172 3.31 6.13 8.67
N TYR A 173 2.39 5.17 8.52
CA TYR A 173 1.83 4.42 9.66
C TYR A 173 2.62 3.13 10.00
N ALA A 174 3.62 2.75 9.22
CA ALA A 174 4.43 1.56 9.47
C ALA A 174 5.35 1.73 10.69
N ARG A 175 4.91 1.19 11.82
CA ARG A 175 5.66 1.26 13.08
C ARG A 175 6.59 0.06 13.28
N THR A 176 6.16 -1.13 12.89
CA THR A 176 6.96 -2.35 13.10
C THR A 176 8.02 -2.54 12.02
N LYS A 177 9.09 -3.26 12.35
CA LYS A 177 10.12 -3.66 11.38
C LYS A 177 9.52 -4.50 10.25
N GLU A 178 8.56 -5.36 10.58
CA GLU A 178 7.87 -6.22 9.62
C GLU A 178 7.07 -5.39 8.59
N ALA A 179 6.23 -4.45 9.06
CA ALA A 179 5.49 -3.55 8.18
C ALA A 179 6.42 -2.76 7.25
N LYS A 180 7.51 -2.20 7.80
CA LYS A 180 8.50 -1.45 7.00
C LYS A 180 9.10 -2.30 5.88
N LEU A 181 9.50 -3.55 6.19
CA LEU A 181 10.04 -4.48 5.20
C LEU A 181 9.00 -4.88 4.13
N GLN A 182 7.74 -5.09 4.52
CA GLN A 182 6.66 -5.40 3.59
C GLN A 182 6.39 -4.26 2.61
N ILE A 183 6.37 -3.02 3.12
CA ILE A 183 6.15 -1.82 2.31
C ILE A 183 7.30 -1.59 1.33
N GLU A 184 8.53 -1.75 1.78
CA GLU A 184 9.71 -1.64 0.92
C GLU A 184 9.69 -2.71 -0.19
N LEU A 185 9.32 -3.94 0.15
CA LEU A 185 9.14 -5.00 -0.84
C LEU A 185 8.03 -4.67 -1.84
N ALA A 186 6.93 -4.06 -1.36
CA ALA A 186 5.79 -3.66 -2.19
C ALA A 186 6.14 -2.56 -3.20
N GLU A 187 7.15 -1.73 -2.90
CA GLU A 187 7.62 -0.61 -3.73
C GLU A 187 8.49 -1.06 -4.91
N LEU A 188 9.20 -2.19 -4.79
CA LEU A 188 10.14 -2.64 -5.83
C LEU A 188 9.52 -2.86 -7.22
N PRO A 189 8.32 -3.46 -7.37
CA PRO A 189 7.66 -3.57 -8.67
C PRO A 189 7.42 -2.19 -9.33
N TYR A 190 7.02 -1.20 -8.54
CA TYR A 190 6.78 0.17 -9.01
C TYR A 190 8.08 0.81 -9.52
N ILE A 191 9.14 0.78 -8.69
CA ILE A 191 10.47 1.29 -9.04
C ILE A 191 10.98 0.62 -10.30
N ARG A 192 10.93 -0.71 -10.37
CA ARG A 192 11.42 -1.50 -11.51
C ARG A 192 10.73 -1.10 -12.82
N HIS A 193 9.42 -0.86 -12.79
CA HIS A 193 8.67 -0.44 -13.96
C HIS A 193 9.08 0.97 -14.45
N ARG A 194 9.32 1.91 -13.52
CA ARG A 194 9.78 3.27 -13.85
C ARG A 194 11.24 3.32 -14.30
N MET A 195 12.12 2.50 -13.72
CA MET A 195 13.51 2.40 -14.17
C MET A 195 13.63 1.95 -15.63
N LYS A 196 12.83 0.94 -16.02
CA LYS A 196 12.78 0.50 -17.42
C LYS A 196 12.46 1.63 -18.38
N TYR A 197 11.63 2.56 -17.96
CA TYR A 197 11.30 3.72 -18.78
C TYR A 197 12.46 4.73 -18.85
N LEU A 198 13.10 5.00 -17.71
CA LEU A 198 14.25 5.89 -17.60
C LEU A 198 15.50 5.39 -18.35
N ASP A 199 15.63 4.08 -18.61
CA ASP A 199 16.72 3.55 -19.43
C ASP A 199 16.60 3.97 -20.92
N TYR A 200 15.40 4.32 -21.39
CA TYR A 200 15.15 4.75 -22.77
C TYR A 200 14.76 6.24 -22.89
N HIS A 201 14.51 6.93 -21.78
CA HIS A 201 14.02 8.30 -21.75
C HIS A 201 14.82 9.12 -20.74
N GLU A 202 15.36 10.26 -21.19
CA GLU A 202 16.04 11.22 -20.32
C GLU A 202 14.99 12.03 -19.54
N GLU A 203 14.62 11.54 -18.36
CA GLU A 203 13.74 12.25 -17.43
C GLU A 203 14.34 12.29 -16.03
N ASN A 204 14.04 13.35 -15.28
CA ASN A 204 14.42 13.41 -13.88
C ASN A 204 13.61 12.35 -13.09
N PRO A 205 14.26 11.40 -12.38
CA PRO A 205 13.58 10.37 -11.61
C PRO A 205 12.51 10.90 -10.63
N SER A 206 12.69 12.14 -10.13
CA SER A 206 11.72 12.79 -9.23
C SER A 206 10.35 12.98 -9.87
N VAL A 207 10.27 13.18 -11.19
CA VAL A 207 9.01 13.31 -11.95
C VAL A 207 8.15 12.06 -11.83
N LEU A 208 8.82 10.90 -11.75
CA LEU A 208 8.20 9.59 -11.66
C LEU A 208 7.99 9.14 -10.21
N ASN A 209 8.19 10.02 -9.24
CA ASN A 209 8.18 9.73 -7.80
C ASN A 209 9.16 8.62 -7.40
N VAL A 210 10.25 8.43 -8.16
CA VAL A 210 11.28 7.43 -7.86
C VAL A 210 12.54 8.11 -7.38
N LYS A 211 13.04 7.66 -6.23
CA LYS A 211 14.38 8.03 -5.76
C LYS A 211 15.39 7.06 -6.35
N LEU A 212 16.11 7.46 -7.41
CA LEU A 212 17.27 6.70 -7.88
C LEU A 212 18.51 7.03 -7.00
N GLY A 213 18.45 6.70 -5.71
CA GLY A 213 19.64 6.64 -4.86
C GLY A 213 20.45 5.35 -5.05
N VAL A 214 19.84 4.33 -5.66
CA VAL A 214 20.36 2.96 -5.69
C VAL A 214 21.46 2.76 -6.75
N VAL A 215 21.60 3.63 -7.76
CA VAL A 215 22.48 3.30 -8.89
C VAL A 215 23.20 4.48 -9.52
N LYS A 216 24.23 4.98 -8.85
CA LYS A 216 25.39 5.60 -9.52
C LYS A 216 26.34 4.55 -10.11
N SER A 217 25.80 3.46 -10.67
CA SER A 217 26.57 2.56 -11.54
C SER A 217 26.11 2.81 -12.98
N ASN A 218 27.07 2.99 -13.87
CA ASN A 218 26.85 3.53 -15.21
C ASN A 218 26.32 2.48 -16.22
N THR A 219 25.79 1.35 -15.74
CA THR A 219 25.33 0.24 -16.59
C THR A 219 23.93 -0.22 -16.22
N GLY A 220 23.01 -0.29 -17.20
CA GLY A 220 21.61 -0.71 -17.01
C GLY A 220 21.47 -2.11 -16.38
N ALA A 221 22.32 -3.06 -16.76
CA ALA A 221 22.29 -4.44 -16.26
C ALA A 221 22.55 -4.54 -14.74
N ASP A 222 23.48 -3.73 -14.22
CA ASP A 222 23.83 -3.73 -12.81
C ASP A 222 22.67 -3.23 -11.93
N LYS A 223 21.87 -2.28 -12.44
CA LYS A 223 20.71 -1.71 -11.73
C LYS A 223 19.67 -2.80 -11.38
N TYR A 224 19.36 -3.64 -12.36
CA TYR A 224 18.35 -4.70 -12.19
C TYR A 224 18.85 -5.81 -11.28
N GLU A 225 20.14 -6.14 -11.38
CA GLU A 225 20.73 -7.16 -10.50
C GLU A 225 20.77 -6.67 -9.05
N LEU A 226 21.12 -5.40 -8.82
CA LEU A 226 21.05 -4.79 -7.49
C LEU A 226 19.64 -4.81 -6.92
N LEU A 227 18.61 -4.45 -7.70
CA LEU A 227 17.21 -4.56 -7.25
C LEU A 227 16.83 -6.01 -6.93
N ARG A 228 17.31 -6.98 -7.70
CA ARG A 228 17.05 -8.41 -7.47
C ARG A 228 17.67 -8.89 -6.17
N LEU A 229 18.93 -8.52 -5.92
CA LEU A 229 19.64 -8.85 -4.69
C LEU A 229 18.99 -8.17 -3.47
N HIS A 230 18.55 -6.91 -3.63
CA HIS A 230 17.82 -6.19 -2.59
C HIS A 230 16.49 -6.85 -2.27
N GLU A 231 15.70 -7.22 -3.29
CA GLU A 231 14.45 -7.97 -3.12
C GLU A 231 14.68 -9.28 -2.35
N GLN A 232 15.76 -10.00 -2.67
CA GLN A 232 16.13 -11.24 -1.99
C GLN A 232 16.51 -11.01 -0.52
N SER A 233 17.28 -9.95 -0.24
CA SER A 233 17.65 -9.56 1.13
C SER A 233 16.41 -9.19 1.95
N LEU A 234 15.51 -8.37 1.41
CA LEU A 234 14.25 -8.00 2.08
C LEU A 234 13.38 -9.23 2.39
N ARG A 235 13.24 -10.15 1.43
CA ARG A 235 12.51 -11.41 1.65
C ARG A 235 13.13 -12.26 2.74
N LYS A 236 14.45 -12.32 2.83
CA LYS A 236 15.17 -13.05 3.87
C LYS A 236 14.94 -12.41 5.24
N LYS A 237 15.11 -11.08 5.34
CA LYS A 237 14.85 -10.30 6.57
C LYS A 237 13.41 -10.46 7.05
N LEU A 238 12.45 -10.44 6.13
CA LEU A 238 11.03 -10.64 6.45
C LEU A 238 10.78 -12.04 7.02
N ARG A 239 11.36 -13.09 6.43
CA ARG A 239 11.25 -14.47 6.97
C ARG A 239 11.80 -14.55 8.39
N THR A 240 13.01 -14.04 8.62
CA THR A 240 13.62 -14.02 9.95
C THR A 240 12.78 -13.23 10.96
N ALA A 241 12.19 -12.10 10.56
CA ALA A 241 11.30 -11.32 11.41
C ALA A 241 10.03 -12.11 11.79
N VAL A 242 9.45 -12.85 10.86
CA VAL A 242 8.28 -13.71 11.12
C VAL A 242 8.65 -14.89 12.03
N ASP A 243 9.76 -15.57 11.76
CA ASP A 243 10.22 -16.73 12.52
C ASP A 243 10.51 -16.34 13.98
N SER A 244 11.19 -15.20 14.21
CA SER A 244 11.44 -14.69 15.57
C SER A 244 10.16 -14.41 16.37
N LYS A 245 9.12 -13.89 15.71
CA LYS A 245 7.79 -13.66 16.33
C LYS A 245 7.12 -14.98 16.73
N SER A 246 7.24 -16.02 15.90
CA SER A 246 6.68 -17.33 16.22
C SER A 246 7.38 -17.98 17.42
N GLU A 247 8.72 -17.87 17.50
CA GLU A 247 9.47 -18.39 18.63
C GLU A 247 9.16 -17.64 19.94
N ASP A 248 8.98 -16.32 19.89
CA ASP A 248 8.63 -15.52 21.07
C ASP A 248 7.23 -15.85 21.59
N LEU A 249 6.29 -16.17 20.69
CA LEU A 249 4.94 -16.63 21.04
C LEU A 249 4.98 -18.03 21.68
N GLU A 250 5.82 -18.93 21.17
CA GLU A 250 6.01 -20.28 21.74
C GLU A 250 6.71 -20.25 23.11
N LYS A 251 7.71 -19.38 23.30
CA LYS A 251 8.44 -19.22 24.57
C LYS A 251 7.58 -18.59 25.67
N ARG A 252 6.59 -17.76 25.30
CA ARG A 252 5.62 -17.15 26.23
C ARG A 252 4.40 -18.02 26.53
N ALA A 253 4.22 -19.15 25.84
CA ALA A 253 3.14 -20.07 26.14
C ALA A 253 3.46 -20.84 27.43
N PRO A 254 2.64 -20.73 28.50
CA PRO A 254 2.86 -21.51 29.71
C PRO A 254 2.76 -23.01 29.38
N ARG A 255 3.83 -23.74 29.70
CA ARG A 255 3.86 -25.20 29.62
C ARG A 255 2.89 -25.77 30.65
N GLY A 256 1.70 -26.13 30.20
CA GLY A 256 0.70 -26.78 31.02
C GLY A 256 -0.71 -26.44 30.54
N THR A 257 -1.31 -27.38 29.80
CA THR A 257 -2.77 -27.51 29.63
C THR A 257 -3.51 -26.22 29.28
N VAL A 258 -3.43 -25.76 28.03
CA VAL A 258 -4.21 -24.58 27.62
C VAL A 258 -4.87 -24.83 26.27
N LEU A 259 -6.20 -24.98 26.30
CA LEU A 259 -7.06 -24.84 25.13
C LEU A 259 -6.59 -23.62 24.33
N LYS A 260 -6.21 -23.79 23.06
CA LYS A 260 -5.81 -22.68 22.19
C LYS A 260 -6.90 -21.59 22.29
N PRO A 261 -6.56 -20.35 22.71
CA PRO A 261 -7.55 -19.29 22.82
C PRO A 261 -8.19 -19.09 21.46
N THR A 262 -9.52 -18.98 21.43
CA THR A 262 -10.26 -18.77 20.18
C THR A 262 -9.81 -17.45 19.56
N LEU A 263 -9.33 -17.51 18.31
CA LEU A 263 -8.91 -16.34 17.55
C LEU A 263 -10.10 -15.81 16.74
N VAL A 264 -10.47 -14.55 16.97
CA VAL A 264 -11.55 -13.87 16.27
C VAL A 264 -10.96 -12.73 15.45
N SER A 265 -11.04 -12.80 14.13
CA SER A 265 -10.52 -11.76 13.24
C SER A 265 -11.65 -10.80 12.85
N VAL A 266 -11.42 -9.51 13.07
CA VAL A 266 -12.42 -8.46 12.78
C VAL A 266 -12.04 -7.77 11.48
N ILE A 267 -12.87 -7.94 10.46
CA ILE A 267 -12.65 -7.44 9.09
C ILE A 267 -13.71 -6.41 8.70
N GLY A 268 -13.44 -5.64 7.65
CA GLY A 268 -14.34 -4.62 7.12
C GLY A 268 -13.62 -3.39 6.60
N TYR A 269 -14.35 -2.48 5.97
CA TYR A 269 -13.79 -1.27 5.36
C TYR A 269 -13.06 -0.39 6.40
N THR A 270 -12.08 0.37 5.93
CA THR A 270 -11.45 1.43 6.73
C THR A 270 -12.51 2.38 7.27
N ASN A 271 -12.33 2.82 8.52
CA ASN A 271 -13.28 3.64 9.26
C ASN A 271 -14.64 3.00 9.62
N ALA A 272 -14.83 1.69 9.39
CA ALA A 272 -16.06 1.01 9.83
C ALA A 272 -16.20 0.82 11.36
N GLY A 273 -15.25 1.32 12.15
CA GLY A 273 -15.28 1.18 13.62
C GLY A 273 -14.69 -0.11 14.18
N LYS A 274 -13.88 -0.87 13.41
CA LYS A 274 -13.20 -2.11 13.85
C LYS A 274 -12.42 -1.95 15.16
N THR A 275 -11.47 -1.02 15.17
CA THR A 275 -10.64 -0.75 16.36
C THR A 275 -11.50 -0.27 17.54
N THR A 276 -12.55 0.51 17.28
CA THR A 276 -13.51 0.97 18.30
C THR A 276 -14.31 -0.18 18.92
N LEU A 277 -14.73 -1.17 18.12
CA LEU A 277 -15.40 -2.37 18.62
C LEU A 277 -14.46 -3.18 19.51
N ILE A 278 -13.24 -3.45 19.03
CA ILE A 278 -12.25 -4.23 19.78
C ILE A 278 -11.89 -3.54 21.10
N LYS A 279 -11.75 -2.21 21.09
CA LYS A 279 -11.54 -1.41 22.30
C LYS A 279 -12.65 -1.65 23.32
N LYS A 280 -13.91 -1.56 22.89
CA LYS A 280 -15.08 -1.78 23.78
C LYS A 280 -15.13 -3.21 24.31
N LEU A 281 -14.80 -4.20 23.48
CA LEU A 281 -14.83 -5.61 23.87
C LEU A 281 -13.68 -6.02 24.79
N THR A 282 -12.53 -5.35 24.70
CA THR A 282 -11.33 -5.68 25.48
C THR A 282 -11.15 -4.79 26.71
N GLY A 283 -11.82 -3.64 26.77
CA GLY A 283 -11.64 -2.65 27.84
C GLY A 283 -10.29 -1.92 27.80
N SER A 284 -9.52 -2.09 26.73
CA SER A 284 -8.16 -1.54 26.63
C SER A 284 -8.19 -0.02 26.45
N SER A 285 -7.70 0.72 27.45
CA SER A 285 -7.59 2.19 27.39
C SER A 285 -6.54 2.68 26.39
N SER A 286 -5.58 1.85 26.01
CA SER A 286 -4.49 2.16 25.08
C SER A 286 -4.88 2.20 23.61
N LEU A 287 -6.01 1.57 23.23
CA LEU A 287 -6.51 1.59 21.85
C LEU A 287 -7.20 2.92 21.54
N HIS A 288 -6.78 3.60 20.48
CA HIS A 288 -7.44 4.81 19.99
C HIS A 288 -7.93 4.52 18.58
N GLY A 289 -9.26 4.58 18.39
CA GLY A 289 -9.83 4.61 17.05
C GLY A 289 -9.64 6.02 16.51
N GLU A 290 -8.91 6.15 15.40
CA GLU A 290 -8.75 7.42 14.69
C GLU A 290 -9.64 7.40 13.44
N ASP A 291 -10.28 8.54 13.13
CA ASP A 291 -11.04 8.76 11.89
C ASP A 291 -10.07 8.98 10.71
N ARG A 292 -9.27 7.96 10.43
CA ARG A 292 -8.20 7.95 9.43
C ARG A 292 -8.13 6.60 8.73
N LEU A 293 -7.80 6.61 7.45
CA LEU A 293 -7.62 5.37 6.70
C LEU A 293 -6.32 4.70 7.14
N PHE A 294 -6.33 3.37 7.25
CA PHE A 294 -5.16 2.56 7.66
C PHE A 294 -4.54 2.88 9.04
N ALA A 295 -5.35 3.37 9.99
CA ALA A 295 -4.93 3.55 11.39
C ALA A 295 -4.31 2.28 12.01
N THR A 296 -4.71 1.10 11.53
CA THR A 296 -4.13 -0.20 11.88
C THR A 296 -3.53 -0.85 10.62
N LEU A 297 -2.20 -0.78 10.48
CA LEU A 297 -1.46 -1.50 9.43
C LEU A 297 -0.96 -2.88 9.88
N ASP A 298 -0.58 -2.99 11.14
CA ASP A 298 -0.16 -4.26 11.72
C ASP A 298 -1.35 -4.92 12.40
N THR A 299 -1.53 -6.22 12.17
CA THR A 299 -2.56 -6.99 12.88
C THR A 299 -2.27 -6.95 14.38
N SER A 300 -3.18 -6.34 15.16
CA SER A 300 -3.00 -6.22 16.61
C SER A 300 -3.87 -7.24 17.34
N LEU A 301 -3.26 -7.97 18.28
CA LEU A 301 -3.92 -9.04 19.03
C LEU A 301 -4.30 -8.54 20.42
N HIS A 302 -5.58 -8.65 20.77
CA HIS A 302 -6.13 -8.21 22.04
C HIS A 302 -6.91 -9.32 22.71
N SER A 303 -6.47 -9.76 23.88
CA SER A 303 -7.19 -10.78 24.65
C SER A 303 -8.33 -10.15 25.45
N ALA A 304 -9.47 -10.83 25.46
CA ALA A 304 -10.63 -10.50 26.28
C ALA A 304 -11.23 -11.76 26.91
N ILE A 305 -11.99 -11.56 27.98
CA ILE A 305 -12.81 -12.61 28.60
C ILE A 305 -14.26 -12.28 28.27
N LEU A 306 -14.93 -13.18 27.55
CA LEU A 306 -16.35 -13.02 27.22
C LEU A 306 -17.23 -13.25 28.46
N PRO A 307 -18.49 -12.78 28.47
CA PRO A 307 -19.45 -13.07 29.54
C PRO A 307 -19.62 -14.57 29.85
N SER A 308 -19.38 -15.42 28.84
CA SER A 308 -19.34 -16.89 28.96
C SER A 308 -18.09 -17.43 29.67
N ARG A 309 -17.23 -16.57 30.22
CA ARG A 309 -15.92 -16.86 30.83
C ARG A 309 -14.88 -17.47 29.88
N ARG A 310 -15.15 -17.53 28.57
CA ARG A 310 -14.19 -17.98 27.57
C ARG A 310 -13.16 -16.90 27.28
N ARG A 311 -11.88 -17.29 27.23
CA ARG A 311 -10.79 -16.43 26.78
C ARG A 311 -10.75 -16.42 25.26
N VAL A 312 -10.82 -15.23 24.68
CA VAL A 312 -10.81 -15.00 23.25
C VAL A 312 -9.74 -13.97 22.91
N THR A 313 -9.07 -14.13 21.78
CA THR A 313 -8.15 -13.13 21.25
C THR A 313 -8.75 -12.52 20.00
N PHE A 314 -8.98 -11.21 20.02
CA PHE A 314 -9.42 -10.43 18.87
C PHE A 314 -8.21 -9.96 18.08
N ALA A 315 -8.23 -10.17 16.77
CA ALA A 315 -7.27 -9.61 15.83
C ALA A 315 -7.91 -8.40 15.11
N ASP A 316 -7.37 -7.20 15.35
CA ASP A 316 -7.71 -6.01 14.56
C ASP A 316 -6.94 -6.07 13.25
N THR A 317 -7.64 -6.20 12.13
CA THR A 317 -7.02 -6.31 10.81
C THR A 317 -6.97 -4.96 10.10
N ILE A 318 -6.14 -4.89 9.06
CA ILE A 318 -6.15 -3.76 8.14
C ILE A 318 -7.56 -3.57 7.56
N GLY A 319 -8.02 -2.32 7.51
CA GLY A 319 -9.29 -2.01 6.86
C GLY A 319 -9.20 -2.12 5.35
N PHE A 320 -10.26 -2.66 4.73
CA PHE A 320 -10.36 -2.67 3.28
C PHE A 320 -10.62 -1.28 2.72
N ILE A 321 -10.07 -1.02 1.55
CA ILE A 321 -10.31 0.18 0.74
C ILE A 321 -10.76 -0.30 -0.64
N SER A 322 -11.64 0.45 -1.31
CA SER A 322 -12.03 0.09 -2.67
C SER A 322 -10.81 0.19 -3.59
N GLN A 323 -10.69 -0.69 -4.58
CA GLN A 323 -9.62 -0.61 -5.59
C GLN A 323 -8.21 -0.45 -4.96
N LEU A 324 -7.86 -1.33 -4.02
CA LEU A 324 -6.49 -1.41 -3.54
C LEU A 324 -5.60 -1.93 -4.70
N PRO A 325 -4.50 -1.25 -5.06
CA PRO A 325 -3.62 -1.73 -6.12
C PRO A 325 -3.13 -3.16 -5.87
N VAL A 326 -3.30 -4.04 -6.86
CA VAL A 326 -2.99 -5.48 -6.75
C VAL A 326 -1.53 -5.74 -6.31
N GLN A 327 -0.61 -4.89 -6.75
CA GLN A 327 0.81 -4.98 -6.39
C GLN A 327 1.06 -4.80 -4.89
N LEU A 328 0.21 -4.01 -4.21
CA LEU A 328 0.29 -3.80 -2.77
C LEU A 328 -0.27 -5.00 -2.00
N PHE A 329 -1.29 -5.71 -2.55
CA PHE A 329 -1.93 -6.87 -1.89
C PHE A 329 -0.95 -8.00 -1.53
N ALA A 330 0.05 -8.25 -2.39
CA ALA A 330 1.06 -9.29 -2.16
C ALA A 330 1.87 -9.07 -0.87
N SER A 331 2.12 -7.80 -0.51
CA SER A 331 2.82 -7.45 0.73
C SER A 331 1.95 -7.64 1.97
N PHE A 332 0.63 -7.41 1.86
CA PHE A 332 -0.34 -7.59 2.94
C PHE A 332 -0.82 -9.02 3.15
N SER A 333 -0.48 -9.95 2.24
CA SER A 333 -0.86 -11.36 2.38
C SER A 333 -0.33 -11.97 3.69
N ALA A 334 0.84 -11.53 4.16
CA ALA A 334 1.38 -11.92 5.47
C ALA A 334 0.50 -11.39 6.62
N THR A 335 0.10 -10.11 6.58
CA THR A 335 -0.82 -9.53 7.60
C THR A 335 -2.22 -10.16 7.58
N LEU A 336 -2.69 -10.60 6.41
CA LEU A 336 -3.96 -11.31 6.23
C LEU A 336 -3.89 -12.79 6.62
N SER A 337 -2.71 -13.35 6.86
CA SER A 337 -2.56 -14.74 7.34
C SER A 337 -3.36 -14.99 8.63
N HIS A 338 -3.44 -13.99 9.52
CA HIS A 338 -4.23 -14.09 10.75
C HIS A 338 -5.74 -14.22 10.49
N VAL A 339 -6.24 -13.71 9.36
CA VAL A 339 -7.64 -13.88 8.93
C VAL A 339 -7.89 -15.34 8.56
N VAL A 340 -6.99 -15.95 7.78
CA VAL A 340 -7.09 -17.34 7.32
C VAL A 340 -7.04 -18.33 8.49
N HIS A 341 -6.25 -18.05 9.53
CA HIS A 341 -6.10 -18.92 10.69
C HIS A 341 -7.11 -18.63 11.81
N SER A 342 -8.04 -17.69 11.62
CA SER A 342 -9.04 -17.35 12.64
C SER A 342 -10.12 -18.42 12.76
N ASN A 343 -10.62 -18.61 13.98
CA ASN A 343 -11.73 -19.51 14.23
C ASN A 343 -13.08 -18.87 13.86
N VAL A 344 -13.16 -17.54 13.96
CA VAL A 344 -14.36 -16.76 13.64
C VAL A 344 -13.95 -15.48 12.94
N LEU A 345 -14.68 -15.15 11.87
CA LEU A 345 -14.59 -13.88 11.18
C LEU A 345 -15.78 -13.01 11.56
N VAL A 346 -15.51 -11.79 12.04
CA VAL A 346 -16.52 -10.77 12.31
C VAL A 346 -16.38 -9.69 11.26
N HIS A 347 -17.37 -9.60 10.37
CA HIS A 347 -17.41 -8.56 9.34
C HIS A 347 -18.22 -7.37 9.83
N ILE A 348 -17.57 -6.21 9.98
CA ILE A 348 -18.23 -4.96 10.36
C ILE A 348 -18.61 -4.15 9.12
N HIS A 349 -19.84 -3.66 9.13
CA HIS A 349 -20.38 -2.73 8.17
C HIS A 349 -20.74 -1.42 8.85
N ASP A 350 -20.40 -0.30 8.22
CA ASP A 350 -20.81 1.03 8.70
C ASP A 350 -22.19 1.35 8.15
N VAL A 351 -23.20 1.31 9.02
CA VAL A 351 -24.62 1.56 8.69
C VAL A 351 -24.88 3.03 8.35
N SER A 352 -24.06 3.94 8.86
CA SER A 352 -24.17 5.38 8.57
C SER A 352 -23.60 5.73 7.20
N HIS A 353 -22.79 4.83 6.63
CA HIS A 353 -22.23 5.04 5.32
C HIS A 353 -23.32 4.83 4.26
N PRO A 354 -23.46 5.72 3.25
CA PRO A 354 -24.38 5.49 2.13
C PRO A 354 -24.07 4.21 1.31
N ASP A 355 -22.97 3.50 1.64
CA ASP A 355 -22.42 2.36 0.91
C ASP A 355 -22.73 0.99 1.53
N VAL A 356 -23.68 0.86 2.47
CA VAL A 356 -23.98 -0.42 3.17
C VAL A 356 -24.20 -1.60 2.22
N LEU A 357 -24.90 -1.38 1.10
CA LEU A 357 -25.23 -2.43 0.13
C LEU A 357 -23.99 -2.89 -0.67
N ALA A 358 -23.14 -1.97 -1.11
CA ALA A 358 -21.91 -2.30 -1.84
C ALA A 358 -20.83 -2.95 -0.94
N GLN A 359 -20.81 -2.59 0.35
CA GLN A 359 -19.96 -3.26 1.34
C GLN A 359 -20.33 -4.74 1.52
N ARG A 360 -21.60 -5.11 1.25
CA ARG A 360 -22.08 -6.50 1.31
C ARG A 360 -21.73 -7.29 0.04
N GLU A 361 -21.90 -6.71 -1.15
CA GLU A 361 -21.72 -7.43 -2.43
C GLU A 361 -20.25 -7.68 -2.82
N ASN A 362 -19.31 -6.81 -2.42
CA ASN A 362 -17.90 -6.97 -2.80
C ASN A 362 -17.14 -8.08 -2.03
N HIS A 363 -17.78 -8.74 -1.06
CA HIS A 363 -17.13 -9.67 -0.13
C HIS A 363 -17.84 -11.04 0.02
N SER A 364 -18.89 -11.29 -0.77
CA SER A 364 -19.53 -12.61 -0.87
C SER A 364 -18.83 -13.53 -1.86
#